data_AF-A0A558R962-F1
#
_entry.id   AF-A0A558R962-F1
#
_cell.length_a   1.000
_cell.length_b   1.000
_cell.length_c   1.000
_cell.angle_alpha   90.00
_cell.angle_beta   90.00
_cell.angle_gamma   90.00
#
_symmetry.space_group_name_H-M   'P 1'
#
loop_
_entity.id
_entity.type
_entity.pdbx_description
1 polymer ?
#
loop_
_entity_poly.entity_id
_entity_poly.type
_entity_poly.pdbx_seq_one_letter_code
_entity_poly.pdbx_strand_id
1 'polypeptide(L)'
;MTEELPKDDDSERGIELWPLIERYCTDVDRELAARLEAWPPNFADIHVHEVIGGMLARQATLAQDVARAPALWTGHSAPILLRAMADAYINIAWLLLDPVERCRKFILFGLGQAKLELEHRRGQIGAREPTPEETAILEAGQRWIDGQRIGWLLDVDLGKWSSLSVRQMAEEAGCIDFYNYVYTPFSACAHSMWHHVARYNLVKCGNPLHRHHRRPVSKAATPDVHYLTLAAKYWRKTLDTFDRTYALTILGSSSYETLVDAVTDCVDPQPD
;
A
#
# COMPACT_ATOMS: atom_id res chain seq x y z
N MET A 1 -1.60 58.76 -21.16
CA MET A 1 -0.35 58.01 -20.94
C MET A 1 -0.66 56.98 -19.89
N THR A 2 -1.21 55.86 -20.35
CA THR A 2 -1.72 54.76 -19.55
C THR A 2 -0.74 53.64 -19.78
N GLU A 3 0.07 53.36 -18.77
CA GLU A 3 1.06 52.28 -18.80
C GLU A 3 0.30 50.96 -18.64
N GLU A 4 0.18 50.21 -19.73
CA GLU A 4 -0.31 48.83 -19.70
C GLU A 4 0.75 47.95 -19.04
N LEU A 5 0.39 47.35 -17.89
CA LEU A 5 1.17 46.30 -17.26
C LEU A 5 1.23 45.08 -18.20
N PRO A 6 2.38 44.39 -18.31
CA PRO A 6 2.50 43.23 -19.15
C PRO A 6 1.60 42.12 -18.60
N LYS A 7 0.77 41.53 -19.46
CA LYS A 7 0.14 40.24 -19.17
C LYS A 7 1.25 39.20 -19.09
N ASP A 8 1.41 38.59 -17.92
CA ASP A 8 2.12 37.33 -17.77
C ASP A 8 1.45 36.31 -18.68
N ASP A 9 2.10 36.03 -19.81
CA ASP A 9 1.85 34.84 -20.62
C ASP A 9 2.60 33.69 -19.96
N ASP A 10 2.06 33.22 -18.83
CA ASP A 10 2.53 32.01 -18.15
C ASP A 10 1.90 30.80 -18.85
N SER A 11 2.38 30.53 -20.06
CA SER A 11 2.08 29.30 -20.80
C SER A 11 3.21 28.28 -20.65
N GLU A 12 3.64 28.03 -19.42
CA GLU A 12 4.23 26.73 -19.09
C GLU A 12 3.13 25.67 -19.29
N ARG A 13 3.27 24.80 -20.30
CA ARG A 13 2.41 23.61 -20.48
C ARG A 13 2.64 22.66 -19.31
N GLY A 14 2.01 22.95 -18.17
CA GLY A 14 1.94 22.06 -17.03
C GLY A 14 1.17 20.81 -17.39
N ILE A 15 1.61 19.66 -16.88
CA ILE A 15 0.86 18.40 -16.98
C ILE A 15 -0.50 18.61 -16.34
N GLU A 16 -1.57 18.35 -17.08
CA GLU A 16 -2.89 18.19 -16.46
C GLU A 16 -2.86 16.91 -15.62
N LEU A 17 -2.50 17.06 -14.35
CA LEU A 17 -2.22 15.96 -13.44
C LEU A 17 -3.45 15.07 -13.20
N TRP A 18 -4.64 15.67 -13.18
CA TRP A 18 -5.87 14.95 -12.87
C TRP A 18 -6.31 13.97 -13.97
N PRO A 19 -6.38 14.37 -15.26
CA PRO A 19 -6.57 13.41 -16.36
C PRO A 19 -5.57 12.24 -16.35
N LEU A 20 -4.29 12.51 -16.04
CA LEU A 20 -3.26 11.48 -15.94
C LEU A 20 -3.57 10.48 -14.80
N ILE A 21 -3.95 10.98 -13.63
CA ILE A 21 -4.33 10.16 -12.46
C ILE A 21 -5.55 9.29 -12.77
N GLU A 22 -6.58 9.85 -13.40
CA GLU A 22 -7.80 9.10 -13.72
C GLU A 22 -7.55 8.03 -14.78
N ARG A 23 -6.72 8.33 -15.78
CA ARG A 23 -6.28 7.33 -16.77
C ARG A 23 -5.51 6.20 -16.09
N TYR A 24 -4.54 6.52 -15.24
CA TYR A 24 -3.79 5.51 -14.48
C TYR A 24 -4.71 4.64 -13.62
N CYS A 25 -5.66 5.24 -12.88
CA CYS A 25 -6.61 4.48 -12.06
C CYS A 25 -7.47 3.53 -12.91
N THR A 26 -7.94 3.99 -14.07
CA THR A 26 -8.72 3.19 -15.02
C THR A 26 -7.90 2.04 -15.58
N ASP A 27 -6.62 2.27 -15.90
CA ASP A 27 -5.71 1.23 -16.38
C ASP A 27 -5.43 0.17 -15.30
N VAL A 28 -5.31 0.57 -14.03
CA VAL A 28 -5.19 -0.36 -12.88
C VAL A 28 -6.43 -1.24 -12.75
N ASP A 29 -7.63 -0.68 -12.84
CA ASP A 29 -8.89 -1.45 -12.77
C ASP A 29 -9.01 -2.44 -13.93
N ARG A 30 -8.67 -2.00 -15.15
CA ARG A 30 -8.62 -2.86 -16.34
C ARG A 30 -7.66 -4.02 -16.14
N GLU A 31 -6.45 -3.74 -15.68
CA GLU A 31 -5.42 -4.76 -15.46
C GLU A 31 -5.86 -5.79 -14.41
N LEU A 32 -6.47 -5.35 -13.31
CA LEU A 32 -7.02 -6.23 -12.28
C LEU A 32 -8.14 -7.10 -12.84
N ALA A 33 -9.13 -6.50 -13.51
CA ALA A 33 -10.26 -7.21 -14.09
C ALA A 33 -9.79 -8.30 -15.07
N ALA A 34 -8.85 -7.97 -15.96
CA ALA A 34 -8.31 -8.92 -16.93
C ALA A 34 -7.66 -10.15 -16.25
N ARG A 35 -6.96 -9.98 -15.12
CA ARG A 35 -6.39 -11.12 -14.36
C ARG A 35 -7.49 -11.96 -13.69
N LEU A 36 -8.48 -11.31 -13.07
CA LEU A 36 -9.55 -12.03 -12.38
C LEU A 36 -10.45 -12.80 -13.35
N GLU A 37 -10.67 -12.28 -14.55
CA GLU A 37 -11.38 -12.99 -15.63
C GLU A 37 -10.57 -14.18 -16.16
N ALA A 38 -9.26 -14.02 -16.34
CA ALA A 38 -8.37 -15.08 -16.82
C ALA A 38 -8.06 -16.15 -15.76
N TRP A 39 -8.31 -15.86 -14.48
CA TRP A 39 -8.04 -16.75 -13.35
C TRP A 39 -9.32 -17.06 -12.55
N PRO A 40 -10.20 -17.92 -13.10
CA PRO A 40 -11.48 -18.24 -12.46
C PRO A 40 -11.30 -19.04 -11.16
N PRO A 41 -12.28 -18.98 -10.24
CA PRO A 41 -12.21 -19.68 -8.96
C PRO A 41 -12.19 -21.21 -9.14
N ASN A 42 -11.26 -21.87 -8.46
CA ASN A 42 -11.36 -23.30 -8.18
C ASN A 42 -12.19 -23.51 -6.91
N PHE A 43 -13.41 -24.04 -7.04
CA PHE A 43 -14.31 -24.24 -5.91
C PHE A 43 -13.82 -25.27 -4.87
N ALA A 44 -12.88 -26.15 -5.23
CA ALA A 44 -12.28 -27.07 -4.26
C ALA A 44 -11.40 -26.32 -3.24
N ASP A 45 -10.74 -25.23 -3.68
CA ASP A 45 -9.83 -24.40 -2.90
C ASP A 45 -10.24 -22.92 -2.99
N ILE A 46 -11.54 -22.65 -2.78
CA ILE A 46 -12.14 -21.32 -2.98
C ILE A 46 -11.42 -20.22 -2.19
N HIS A 47 -10.89 -20.57 -1.02
CA HIS A 47 -10.15 -19.66 -0.15
C HIS A 47 -8.86 -19.12 -0.80
N VAL A 48 -8.27 -19.85 -1.73
CA VAL A 48 -7.11 -19.37 -2.50
C VAL A 48 -7.53 -18.22 -3.41
N HIS A 49 -8.68 -18.36 -4.10
CA HIS A 49 -9.21 -17.32 -4.96
C HIS A 49 -9.61 -16.08 -4.15
N GLU A 50 -10.29 -16.27 -3.03
CA GLU A 50 -10.69 -15.17 -2.12
C GLU A 50 -9.48 -14.40 -1.59
N VAL A 51 -8.44 -15.10 -1.12
CA VAL A 51 -7.25 -14.45 -0.53
C VAL A 51 -6.38 -13.80 -1.60
N ILE A 52 -5.99 -14.53 -2.64
CA ILE A 52 -5.09 -13.96 -3.66
C ILE A 52 -5.81 -12.86 -4.46
N GLY A 53 -7.07 -13.10 -4.88
CA GLY A 53 -7.87 -12.10 -5.56
C GLY A 53 -8.13 -10.86 -4.69
N GLY A 54 -8.47 -11.06 -3.42
CA GLY A 54 -8.64 -9.97 -2.46
C GLY A 54 -7.34 -9.18 -2.21
N MET A 55 -6.18 -9.85 -2.17
CA MET A 55 -4.87 -9.20 -2.03
C MET A 55 -4.46 -8.43 -3.28
N LEU A 56 -4.77 -8.93 -4.49
CA LEU A 56 -4.60 -8.19 -5.74
C LEU A 56 -5.47 -6.93 -5.75
N ALA A 57 -6.75 -7.06 -5.40
CA ALA A 57 -7.66 -5.92 -5.28
C ALA A 57 -7.15 -4.91 -4.25
N ARG A 58 -6.65 -5.38 -3.09
CA ARG A 58 -6.04 -4.51 -2.07
C ARG A 58 -4.83 -3.74 -2.60
N GLN A 59 -3.97 -4.39 -3.38
CA GLN A 59 -2.80 -3.74 -4.00
C GLN A 59 -3.24 -2.68 -5.02
N ALA A 60 -4.25 -2.97 -5.84
CA ALA A 60 -4.84 -2.02 -6.78
C ALA A 60 -5.43 -0.80 -6.06
N THR A 61 -6.22 -1.01 -5.01
CA THR A 61 -6.78 0.06 -4.17
C THR A 61 -5.68 0.96 -3.61
N LEU A 62 -4.62 0.38 -3.03
CA LEU A 62 -3.50 1.17 -2.52
C LEU A 62 -2.82 2.00 -3.60
N ALA A 63 -2.64 1.44 -4.80
CA ALA A 63 -2.01 2.13 -5.92
C ALA A 63 -2.87 3.33 -6.38
N GLN A 64 -4.19 3.15 -6.45
CA GLN A 64 -5.14 4.20 -6.78
C GLN A 64 -5.27 5.25 -5.67
N ASP A 65 -5.25 4.86 -4.40
CA ASP A 65 -5.29 5.77 -3.25
C ASP A 65 -4.07 6.70 -3.24
N VAL A 66 -2.87 6.15 -3.55
CA VAL A 66 -1.68 6.99 -3.75
C VAL A 66 -1.94 7.95 -4.92
N ALA A 67 -2.40 7.48 -6.07
CA ALA A 67 -2.62 8.32 -7.23
C ALA A 67 -3.63 9.45 -7.01
N ARG A 68 -4.75 9.18 -6.34
CA ARG A 68 -5.82 10.15 -6.07
C ARG A 68 -5.50 11.12 -4.95
N ALA A 69 -4.36 10.97 -4.27
CA ALA A 69 -3.92 11.85 -3.19
C ALA A 69 -2.60 12.59 -3.47
N PRO A 70 -2.51 13.48 -4.48
CA PRO A 70 -1.29 14.24 -4.78
C PRO A 70 -0.72 15.03 -3.59
N ALA A 71 -1.59 15.53 -2.71
CA ALA A 71 -1.17 16.24 -1.49
C ALA A 71 -0.35 15.35 -0.52
N LEU A 72 -0.45 14.02 -0.66
CA LEU A 72 0.29 13.06 0.15
C LEU A 72 1.60 12.58 -0.50
N TRP A 73 1.95 13.05 -1.71
CA TRP A 73 3.19 12.68 -2.41
C TRP A 73 4.43 13.34 -1.82
N THR A 74 4.57 13.26 -0.51
CA THR A 74 5.68 13.83 0.25
C THR A 74 6.49 12.73 0.88
N GLY A 75 7.73 13.07 1.28
CA GLY A 75 8.57 12.14 2.03
C GLY A 75 8.03 11.75 3.41
N HIS A 76 6.93 12.35 3.88
CA HIS A 76 6.26 11.96 5.12
C HIS A 76 5.12 10.97 4.90
N SER A 77 4.23 11.25 3.95
CA SER A 77 2.96 10.51 3.84
C SER A 77 3.05 9.36 2.86
N ALA A 78 3.64 9.57 1.68
CA ALA A 78 3.71 8.54 0.64
C ALA A 78 4.44 7.27 1.09
N PRO A 79 5.57 7.33 1.84
CA PRO A 79 6.23 6.12 2.35
C PRO A 79 5.32 5.22 3.19
N ILE A 80 4.31 5.75 3.89
CA ILE A 80 3.40 4.95 4.71
C ILE A 80 2.53 4.06 3.81
N LEU A 81 1.93 4.64 2.76
CA LEU A 81 1.13 3.90 1.79
C LEU A 81 1.98 2.96 0.94
N LEU A 82 3.15 3.43 0.47
CA LEU A 82 4.09 2.61 -0.30
C LEU A 82 4.65 1.45 0.52
N ARG A 83 4.79 1.60 1.84
CA ARG A 83 5.12 0.49 2.73
C ARG A 83 3.99 -0.53 2.82
N ALA A 84 2.74 -0.09 2.94
CA ALA A 84 1.60 -1.00 2.93
C ALA A 84 1.53 -1.78 1.61
N MET A 85 1.82 -1.13 0.48
CA MET A 85 1.95 -1.81 -0.82
C MET A 85 3.09 -2.81 -0.85
N ALA A 86 4.20 -2.51 -0.15
CA ALA A 86 5.33 -3.41 -0.07
C ALA A 86 5.05 -4.63 0.80
N ASP A 87 4.38 -4.46 1.96
CA ASP A 87 3.85 -5.57 2.78
C ASP A 87 2.91 -6.46 1.94
N ALA A 88 1.96 -5.84 1.24
CA ALA A 88 1.00 -6.57 0.42
C ALA A 88 1.69 -7.37 -0.69
N TYR A 89 2.65 -6.78 -1.41
CA TYR A 89 3.44 -7.52 -2.41
C TYR A 89 4.23 -8.69 -1.81
N ILE A 90 4.94 -8.49 -0.69
CA ILE A 90 5.72 -9.56 -0.05
C ILE A 90 4.80 -10.69 0.41
N ASN A 91 3.64 -10.36 0.98
CA ASN A 91 2.64 -11.35 1.36
C ASN A 91 2.10 -12.10 0.15
N ILE A 92 1.76 -11.42 -0.95
CA ILE A 92 1.30 -12.07 -2.19
C ILE A 92 2.38 -13.03 -2.71
N ALA A 93 3.62 -12.56 -2.86
CA ALA A 93 4.73 -13.37 -3.37
C ALA A 93 4.97 -14.61 -2.50
N TRP A 94 4.85 -14.47 -1.18
CA TRP A 94 4.96 -15.59 -0.25
C TRP A 94 3.74 -16.52 -0.32
N LEU A 95 2.51 -16.01 -0.33
CA LEU A 95 1.29 -16.81 -0.46
C LEU A 95 1.32 -17.68 -1.73
N LEU A 96 1.84 -17.14 -2.83
CA LEU A 96 1.92 -17.82 -4.12
C LEU A 96 2.85 -19.05 -4.16
N LEU A 97 3.76 -19.23 -3.18
CA LEU A 97 4.64 -20.41 -3.14
C LEU A 97 3.90 -21.70 -2.73
N ASP A 98 2.89 -21.57 -1.87
CA ASP A 98 2.03 -22.67 -1.42
C ASP A 98 0.63 -22.11 -1.11
N PRO A 99 -0.16 -21.80 -2.16
CA PRO A 99 -1.38 -21.02 -2.01
C PRO A 99 -2.41 -21.69 -1.10
N VAL A 100 -2.56 -23.02 -1.19
CA VAL A 100 -3.58 -23.76 -0.44
C VAL A 100 -3.37 -23.63 1.07
N GLU A 101 -2.17 -23.96 1.56
CA GLU A 101 -1.87 -23.90 3.00
C GLU A 101 -1.68 -22.47 3.49
N ARG A 102 -0.96 -21.63 2.73
CA ARG A 102 -0.62 -20.27 3.18
C ARG A 102 -1.84 -19.35 3.20
N CYS A 103 -2.77 -19.48 2.24
CA CYS A 103 -4.03 -18.73 2.29
C CYS A 103 -4.91 -19.17 3.46
N ARG A 104 -4.94 -20.49 3.77
CA ARG A 104 -5.66 -20.99 4.95
C ARG A 104 -5.10 -20.38 6.24
N LYS A 105 -3.78 -20.35 6.40
CA LYS A 105 -3.11 -19.70 7.54
C LYS A 105 -3.42 -18.22 7.62
N PHE A 106 -3.39 -17.51 6.49
CA PHE A 106 -3.71 -16.10 6.41
C PHE A 106 -5.12 -15.79 6.95
N ILE A 107 -6.13 -16.55 6.52
CA ILE A 107 -7.52 -16.41 7.00
C ILE A 107 -7.61 -16.70 8.49
N LEU A 108 -7.10 -17.85 8.93
CA LEU A 108 -7.23 -18.29 10.32
C LEU A 108 -6.59 -17.28 11.28
N PHE A 109 -5.39 -16.80 10.96
CA PHE A 109 -4.76 -15.77 11.78
C PHE A 109 -5.53 -14.45 11.76
N GLY A 110 -5.97 -13.99 10.58
CA GLY A 110 -6.73 -12.75 10.46
C GLY A 110 -8.01 -12.76 11.28
N LEU A 111 -8.78 -13.87 11.22
CA LEU A 111 -9.95 -14.06 12.05
C LEU A 111 -9.58 -14.16 13.54
N GLY A 112 -8.46 -14.82 13.89
CA GLY A 112 -7.97 -14.91 15.26
C GLY A 112 -7.64 -13.55 15.86
N GLN A 113 -7.05 -12.64 15.07
CA GLN A 113 -6.81 -11.26 15.48
C GLN A 113 -8.11 -10.46 15.67
N ALA A 114 -9.09 -10.64 14.77
CA ALA A 114 -10.41 -10.02 14.94
C ALA A 114 -11.11 -10.51 16.22
N LYS A 115 -11.00 -11.81 16.54
CA LYS A 115 -11.49 -12.38 17.79
C LYS A 115 -10.77 -11.77 19.00
N LEU A 116 -9.44 -11.68 18.96
CA LEU A 116 -8.65 -11.06 20.03
C LEU A 116 -9.05 -9.60 20.27
N GLU A 117 -9.32 -8.84 19.21
CA GLU A 117 -9.80 -7.46 19.33
C GLU A 117 -11.15 -7.38 20.05
N LEU A 118 -12.08 -8.30 19.76
CA LEU A 118 -13.36 -8.39 20.48
C LEU A 118 -13.13 -8.72 21.96
N GLU A 119 -12.23 -9.65 22.27
CA GLU A 119 -11.90 -9.99 23.66
C GLU A 119 -11.26 -8.82 24.41
N HIS A 120 -10.41 -8.03 23.76
CA HIS A 120 -9.88 -6.79 24.35
C HIS A 120 -10.99 -5.77 24.64
N ARG A 121 -11.95 -5.60 23.72
CA ARG A 121 -13.11 -4.72 23.94
C ARG A 121 -13.99 -5.21 25.08
N ARG A 122 -14.25 -6.53 25.17
CA ARG A 122 -14.96 -7.15 26.30
C ARG A 122 -14.20 -6.92 27.62
N GLY A 123 -12.88 -7.08 27.60
CA GLY A 123 -12.02 -6.81 28.76
C GLY A 123 -12.06 -5.34 29.21
N GLN A 124 -12.13 -4.39 28.26
CA GLN A 124 -12.27 -2.96 28.56
C GLN A 124 -13.62 -2.62 29.20
N ILE A 125 -14.70 -3.30 28.78
CA ILE A 125 -16.02 -3.19 29.44
C ILE A 125 -15.92 -3.81 30.85
N GLY A 126 -15.28 -4.96 30.97
CA GLY A 126 -15.13 -5.66 32.25
C GLY A 126 -16.47 -6.13 32.79
N ALA A 127 -16.74 -5.85 34.07
CA ALA A 127 -17.96 -6.29 34.74
C ALA A 127 -19.14 -5.30 34.65
N ARG A 128 -18.94 -4.13 34.03
CA ARG A 128 -20.03 -3.16 33.87
C ARG A 128 -20.99 -3.60 32.77
N GLU A 129 -22.20 -3.05 32.80
CA GLU A 129 -23.13 -3.22 31.70
C GLU A 129 -22.62 -2.50 30.44
N PRO A 130 -22.55 -3.17 29.28
CA PRO A 130 -22.14 -2.54 28.04
C PRO A 130 -23.17 -1.51 27.60
N THR A 131 -22.70 -0.43 26.98
CA THR A 131 -23.59 0.53 26.32
C THR A 131 -24.26 -0.12 25.09
N PRO A 132 -25.38 0.44 24.59
CA PRO A 132 -26.00 -0.05 23.36
C PRO A 132 -25.06 -0.04 22.15
N GLU A 133 -24.19 0.97 22.05
CA GLU A 133 -23.20 1.08 20.97
C GLU A 133 -22.13 -0.01 21.07
N GLU A 134 -21.59 -0.26 22.27
CA GLU A 134 -20.62 -1.33 22.50
C GLU A 134 -21.21 -2.71 22.22
N THR A 135 -22.47 -2.92 22.60
CA THR A 135 -23.21 -4.16 22.31
C THR A 135 -23.33 -4.35 20.80
N ALA A 136 -23.78 -3.32 20.07
CA ALA A 136 -23.93 -3.38 18.61
C ALA A 136 -22.59 -3.67 17.90
N ILE A 137 -21.51 -3.05 18.36
CA ILE A 137 -20.14 -3.28 17.85
C ILE A 137 -19.70 -4.74 18.09
N LEU A 138 -19.86 -5.24 19.33
CA LEU A 138 -19.46 -6.61 19.67
C LEU A 138 -20.27 -7.65 18.90
N GLU A 139 -21.58 -7.44 18.77
CA GLU A 139 -22.46 -8.33 18.01
C GLU A 139 -22.17 -8.28 16.50
N ALA A 140 -21.89 -7.10 15.95
CA ALA A 140 -21.51 -6.96 14.54
C ALA A 140 -20.19 -7.69 14.26
N GLY A 141 -19.17 -7.48 15.10
CA GLY A 141 -17.89 -8.17 14.96
C GLY A 141 -18.01 -9.68 15.13
N GLN A 142 -18.76 -10.14 16.14
CA GLN A 142 -19.00 -11.55 16.37
C GLN A 142 -19.72 -12.21 15.17
N ARG A 143 -20.78 -11.58 14.66
CA ARG A 143 -21.49 -12.07 13.47
C ARG A 143 -20.60 -12.12 12.23
N TRP A 144 -19.70 -11.15 12.05
CA TRP A 144 -18.77 -11.15 10.92
C TRP A 144 -17.75 -12.29 10.99
N ILE A 145 -17.25 -12.62 12.18
CA ILE A 145 -16.37 -13.78 12.40
C ILE A 145 -17.15 -15.08 12.17
N ASP A 146 -18.30 -15.22 12.82
CA ASP A 146 -19.14 -16.44 12.76
C ASP A 146 -19.70 -16.71 11.37
N GLY A 147 -19.85 -15.68 10.54
CA GLY A 147 -20.23 -15.81 9.13
C GLY A 147 -19.16 -16.48 8.25
N GLN A 148 -17.92 -16.60 8.72
CA GLN A 148 -16.81 -17.21 7.98
C GLN A 148 -16.36 -18.54 8.60
N ARG A 149 -16.27 -18.58 9.93
CA ARG A 149 -15.90 -19.77 10.72
C ARG A 149 -16.55 -19.70 12.09
N ILE A 150 -16.88 -20.87 12.64
CA ILE A 150 -17.44 -20.98 13.99
C ILE A 150 -16.43 -20.42 15.00
N GLY A 151 -16.75 -19.29 15.64
CA GLY A 151 -15.79 -18.53 16.44
C GLY A 151 -15.21 -19.27 17.66
N TRP A 152 -15.92 -20.24 18.24
CA TRP A 152 -15.39 -21.02 19.37
C TRP A 152 -14.35 -22.07 18.96
N LEU A 153 -14.32 -22.50 17.70
CA LEU A 153 -13.29 -23.40 17.12
C LEU A 153 -12.08 -22.65 16.56
N LEU A 154 -12.11 -21.32 16.64
CA LEU A 154 -11.05 -20.47 16.12
C LEU A 154 -10.01 -20.18 17.22
N ASP A 155 -8.80 -20.67 17.01
CA ASP A 155 -7.65 -20.38 17.87
C ASP A 155 -7.17 -18.95 17.70
N VAL A 156 -6.69 -18.35 18.80
CA VAL A 156 -6.04 -17.04 18.79
C VAL A 156 -4.54 -17.26 18.92
N ASP A 157 -3.81 -16.96 17.85
CA ASP A 157 -2.34 -16.94 17.87
C ASP A 157 -1.84 -15.51 18.17
N LEU A 158 -1.08 -15.36 19.25
CA LEU A 158 -0.47 -14.09 19.68
C LEU A 158 0.87 -13.79 18.96
N GLY A 159 1.36 -14.73 18.16
CA GLY A 159 2.59 -14.62 17.39
C GLY A 159 2.41 -13.89 16.06
N LYS A 160 3.19 -14.32 15.06
CA LYS A 160 3.09 -13.80 13.69
C LYS A 160 2.29 -14.79 12.85
N TRP A 161 1.47 -14.27 11.93
CA TRP A 161 0.54 -15.08 11.13
C TRP A 161 1.19 -16.20 10.31
N SER A 162 2.38 -15.94 9.79
CA SER A 162 3.17 -16.92 9.06
C SER A 162 4.15 -17.67 9.96
N SER A 163 4.21 -17.36 11.26
CA SER A 163 5.32 -17.62 12.20
C SER A 163 6.67 -17.00 11.78
N LEU A 164 6.68 -16.25 10.67
CA LEU A 164 7.86 -15.66 10.06
C LEU A 164 7.82 -14.13 10.18
N SER A 165 9.00 -13.51 10.20
CA SER A 165 9.13 -12.08 9.93
C SER A 165 8.88 -11.78 8.46
N VAL A 166 8.50 -10.54 8.14
CA VAL A 166 8.37 -10.07 6.74
C VAL A 166 9.67 -10.24 5.96
N ARG A 167 10.82 -10.15 6.64
CA ARG A 167 12.12 -10.46 6.06
C ARG A 167 12.21 -11.93 5.61
N GLN A 168 11.89 -12.86 6.50
CA GLN A 168 11.93 -14.30 6.19
C GLN A 168 10.95 -14.65 5.07
N MET A 169 9.75 -14.04 5.06
CA MET A 169 8.81 -14.21 3.94
C MET A 169 9.40 -13.73 2.62
N ALA A 170 10.09 -12.59 2.61
CA ALA A 170 10.77 -12.08 1.43
C ALA A 170 11.98 -12.93 1.00
N GLU A 171 12.72 -13.51 1.95
CA GLU A 171 13.81 -14.46 1.66
C GLU A 171 13.26 -15.73 0.98
N GLU A 172 12.21 -16.33 1.54
CA GLU A 172 11.56 -17.52 0.94
C GLU A 172 10.94 -17.23 -0.43
N ALA A 173 10.31 -16.07 -0.61
CA ALA A 173 9.68 -15.68 -1.87
C ALA A 173 10.67 -15.14 -2.92
N GLY A 174 11.97 -15.13 -2.62
CA GLY A 174 13.00 -14.65 -3.56
C GLY A 174 12.94 -13.15 -3.86
N CYS A 175 12.37 -12.35 -2.94
CA CYS A 175 12.22 -10.90 -3.09
C CYS A 175 12.89 -10.09 -1.97
N ILE A 176 14.00 -10.59 -1.42
CA ILE A 176 14.74 -9.96 -0.31
C ILE A 176 15.23 -8.55 -0.65
N ASP A 177 15.60 -8.28 -1.90
CA ASP A 177 15.99 -6.94 -2.34
C ASP A 177 14.86 -5.93 -2.16
N PHE A 178 13.63 -6.36 -2.45
CA PHE A 178 12.45 -5.51 -2.26
C PHE A 178 12.22 -5.22 -0.77
N TYR A 179 12.49 -6.20 0.11
CA TYR A 179 12.48 -5.97 1.54
C TYR A 179 13.58 -4.97 1.98
N ASN A 180 14.80 -5.13 1.48
CA ASN A 180 15.94 -4.32 1.89
C ASN A 180 15.85 -2.87 1.40
N TYR A 181 15.40 -2.67 0.16
CA TYR A 181 15.45 -1.36 -0.51
C TYR A 181 14.12 -0.62 -0.57
N VAL A 182 12.99 -1.29 -0.33
CA VAL A 182 11.67 -0.65 -0.33
C VAL A 182 11.03 -0.74 1.04
N TYR A 183 10.83 -1.96 1.53
CA TYR A 183 10.14 -2.19 2.79
C TYR A 183 10.85 -1.49 3.95
N THR A 184 12.13 -1.81 4.17
CA THR A 184 12.90 -1.33 5.32
C THR A 184 13.03 0.20 5.36
N PRO A 185 13.39 0.91 4.26
CA PRO A 185 13.44 2.36 4.26
C PRO A 185 12.10 3.03 4.57
N PHE A 186 10.99 2.51 4.02
CA PHE A 186 9.68 3.06 4.34
C PHE A 186 9.19 2.67 5.74
N SER A 187 9.73 1.59 6.31
CA SER A 187 9.54 1.21 7.71
C SER A 187 10.01 2.29 8.66
N ALA A 188 11.10 2.95 8.30
CA ALA A 188 11.65 4.03 9.10
C ALA A 188 10.70 5.21 9.23
N CYS A 189 9.92 5.49 8.18
CA CYS A 189 8.86 6.49 8.22
C CYS A 189 7.76 6.07 9.20
N ALA A 190 7.19 4.87 9.01
CA ALA A 190 6.09 4.36 9.85
C ALA A 190 6.46 4.26 11.34
N HIS A 191 7.71 3.90 11.66
CA HIS A 191 8.18 3.79 13.04
C HIS A 191 8.80 5.08 13.60
N SER A 192 8.76 6.20 12.87
CA SER A 192 9.39 7.46 13.29
C SER A 192 10.87 7.30 13.66
N MET A 193 11.61 6.48 12.90
CA MET A 193 13.01 6.20 13.15
C MET A 193 13.87 7.44 12.96
N TRP A 194 14.98 7.50 13.71
CA TRP A 194 15.82 8.69 13.78
C TRP A 194 16.25 9.25 12.43
N HIS A 195 16.67 8.42 11.47
CA HIS A 195 17.14 8.91 10.17
C HIS A 195 16.02 9.51 9.31
N HIS A 196 14.76 9.10 9.51
CA HIS A 196 13.61 9.73 8.89
C HIS A 196 13.32 11.09 9.53
N VAL A 197 13.18 11.12 10.87
CA VAL A 197 12.95 12.36 11.65
C VAL A 197 14.06 13.37 11.39
N ALA A 198 15.32 12.93 11.34
CA ALA A 198 16.46 13.81 11.11
C ALA A 198 16.52 14.39 9.69
N ARG A 199 15.92 13.73 8.70
CA ARG A 199 15.86 14.23 7.32
C ARG A 199 14.73 15.25 7.13
N TYR A 200 13.56 14.99 7.69
CA TYR A 200 12.37 15.76 7.35
C TYR A 200 11.88 16.71 8.45
N ASN A 201 12.17 16.42 9.73
CA ASN A 201 11.67 17.20 10.86
C ASN A 201 12.75 18.03 11.57
N LEU A 202 13.99 18.01 11.08
CA LEU A 202 15.12 18.69 11.71
C LEU A 202 15.89 19.57 10.71
N VAL A 203 16.31 20.75 11.15
CA VAL A 203 17.26 21.61 10.40
C VAL A 203 18.50 21.91 11.23
N LYS A 204 19.67 21.96 10.59
CA LYS A 204 20.93 22.30 11.27
C LYS A 204 20.92 23.75 11.75
N CYS A 205 21.33 24.00 12.98
CA CYS A 205 21.50 25.35 13.51
C CYS A 205 22.70 26.04 12.83
N GLY A 206 22.49 27.25 12.31
CA GLY A 206 23.54 28.05 11.67
C GLY A 206 24.56 28.65 12.64
N ASN A 207 24.27 28.70 13.94
CA ASN A 207 25.18 29.27 14.94
C ASN A 207 26.25 28.24 15.35
N PRO A 208 27.55 28.49 15.10
CA PRO A 208 28.63 27.58 15.47
C PRO A 208 28.78 27.39 16.99
N LEU A 209 28.45 28.41 17.81
CA LEU A 209 28.49 28.32 19.28
C LEU A 209 27.45 27.33 19.82
N HIS A 210 26.39 27.06 19.06
CA HIS A 210 25.38 26.07 19.41
C HIS A 210 25.74 24.66 18.93
N ARG A 211 27.02 24.41 18.60
CA ARG A 211 27.57 23.13 18.12
C ARG A 211 26.83 22.56 16.91
N HIS A 212 26.18 23.42 16.13
CA HIS A 212 25.31 23.03 15.02
C HIS A 212 24.27 21.95 15.38
N HIS A 213 23.68 22.02 16.58
CA HIS A 213 22.59 21.11 16.94
C HIS A 213 21.44 21.21 15.93
N ARG A 214 20.56 20.21 15.96
CA ARG A 214 19.39 20.11 15.08
C ARG A 214 18.17 20.72 15.76
N ARG A 215 17.50 21.65 15.08
CA ARG A 215 16.27 22.28 15.55
C ARG A 215 15.05 21.60 14.93
N PRO A 216 13.98 21.34 15.68
CA PRO A 216 12.74 20.81 15.14
C PRO A 216 12.07 21.81 14.20
N VAL A 217 11.50 21.30 13.10
CA VAL A 217 10.70 22.07 12.16
C VAL A 217 9.51 21.24 11.69
N SER A 218 8.42 21.94 11.37
CA SER A 218 7.27 21.40 10.65
C SER A 218 7.07 22.25 9.41
N LYS A 219 7.67 21.84 8.29
CA LYS A 219 7.57 22.55 7.00
C LYS A 219 6.67 21.76 6.07
N ALA A 220 5.88 22.46 5.26
CA ALA A 220 5.18 21.83 4.15
C ALA A 220 6.23 21.26 3.17
N ALA A 221 6.03 20.00 2.77
CA ALA A 221 6.85 19.35 1.77
C ALA A 221 6.16 19.46 0.41
N THR A 222 6.92 19.71 -0.64
CA THR A 222 6.41 19.75 -2.02
C THR A 222 6.07 18.32 -2.47
N PRO A 223 4.88 18.09 -3.05
CA PRO A 223 4.54 16.85 -3.72
C PRO A 223 5.55 16.46 -4.82
N ASP A 224 5.82 15.17 -4.96
CA ASP A 224 6.74 14.61 -5.95
C ASP A 224 6.10 13.41 -6.67
N VAL A 225 5.96 13.51 -8.01
CA VAL A 225 5.39 12.47 -8.88
C VAL A 225 6.16 11.15 -8.82
N HIS A 226 7.41 11.18 -8.33
CA HIS A 226 8.18 9.98 -8.06
C HIS A 226 7.42 8.96 -7.19
N TYR A 227 6.64 9.43 -6.21
CA TYR A 227 5.87 8.52 -5.34
C TYR A 227 4.73 7.81 -6.07
N LEU A 228 4.07 8.48 -7.02
CA LEU A 228 3.10 7.83 -7.90
C LEU A 228 3.78 6.81 -8.82
N THR A 229 4.94 7.17 -9.37
CA THR A 229 5.74 6.25 -10.21
C THR A 229 6.15 4.99 -9.45
N LEU A 230 6.50 5.11 -8.16
CA LEU A 230 6.79 3.96 -7.31
C LEU A 230 5.55 3.09 -7.06
N ALA A 231 4.38 3.69 -6.80
CA ALA A 231 3.14 2.95 -6.62
C ALA A 231 2.80 2.13 -7.87
N ALA A 232 2.87 2.74 -9.05
CA ALA A 232 2.68 2.06 -10.34
C ALA A 232 3.69 0.94 -10.58
N LYS A 233 4.96 1.16 -10.22
CA LYS A 233 6.00 0.12 -10.30
C LYS A 233 5.69 -1.07 -9.39
N TYR A 234 5.17 -0.83 -8.17
CA TYR A 234 4.84 -1.89 -7.22
C TYR A 234 3.60 -2.67 -7.65
N TRP A 235 2.61 -2.00 -8.24
CA TRP A 235 1.48 -2.65 -8.86
C TRP A 235 1.92 -3.56 -10.02
N ARG A 236 2.70 -3.04 -10.97
CA ARG A 236 3.27 -3.85 -12.06
C ARG A 236 4.04 -5.06 -11.52
N LYS A 237 4.92 -4.86 -10.53
CA LYS A 237 5.70 -5.95 -9.93
C LYS A 237 4.81 -7.05 -9.31
N THR A 238 3.69 -6.68 -8.70
CA THR A 238 2.68 -7.62 -8.21
C THR A 238 2.07 -8.42 -9.36
N LEU A 239 1.60 -7.74 -10.41
CA LEU A 239 1.02 -8.40 -11.59
C LEU A 239 2.01 -9.35 -12.25
N ASP A 240 3.24 -8.91 -12.51
CA ASP A 240 4.28 -9.75 -13.12
C ASP A 240 4.54 -11.03 -12.30
N THR A 241 4.44 -10.94 -10.98
CA THR A 241 4.66 -12.10 -10.09
C THR A 241 3.47 -13.06 -10.12
N PHE A 242 2.25 -12.52 -10.13
CA PHE A 242 1.03 -13.29 -10.27
C PHE A 242 0.96 -13.99 -11.64
N ASP A 243 1.18 -13.24 -12.72
CA ASP A 243 1.12 -13.72 -14.10
C ASP A 243 2.16 -14.84 -14.33
N ARG A 244 3.39 -14.68 -13.83
CA ARG A 244 4.42 -15.74 -13.88
C ARG A 244 4.00 -17.00 -13.12
N THR A 245 3.35 -16.85 -11.97
CA THR A 245 2.96 -18.00 -11.13
C THR A 245 1.88 -18.84 -11.79
N TYR A 246 0.90 -18.18 -12.41
CA TYR A 246 -0.23 -18.86 -13.08
C TYR A 246 -0.03 -19.00 -14.60
N ALA A 247 1.16 -18.67 -15.12
CA ALA A 247 1.50 -18.68 -16.54
C ALA A 247 0.48 -17.93 -17.42
N LEU A 248 -0.03 -16.79 -16.93
CA LEU A 248 -1.00 -15.97 -17.65
C LEU A 248 -0.30 -15.09 -18.68
N THR A 249 -0.93 -14.94 -19.85
CA THR A 249 -0.51 -13.99 -20.88
C THR A 249 -1.66 -13.01 -21.11
N ILE A 250 -1.55 -11.83 -20.49
CA ILE A 250 -2.53 -10.75 -20.64
C ILE A 250 -2.02 -9.75 -21.68
N LEU A 251 -2.81 -9.50 -22.71
CA LEU A 251 -2.50 -8.52 -23.76
C LEU A 251 -2.98 -7.13 -23.33
N GLY A 252 -2.18 -6.09 -23.58
CA GLY A 252 -2.53 -4.71 -23.30
C GLY A 252 -1.33 -3.86 -22.88
N SER A 253 -1.49 -2.54 -22.87
CA SER A 253 -0.48 -1.64 -22.33
C SER A 253 -0.45 -1.71 -20.81
N SER A 254 0.75 -1.69 -20.23
CA SER A 254 0.91 -1.62 -18.78
C SER A 254 0.50 -0.24 -18.28
N SER A 255 -0.25 -0.18 -17.18
CA SER A 255 -0.57 1.07 -16.47
C SER A 255 0.69 1.82 -16.05
N TYR A 256 1.75 1.09 -15.68
CA TYR A 256 3.05 1.65 -15.32
C TYR A 256 3.78 2.25 -16.53
N GLU A 257 3.88 1.53 -17.64
CA GLU A 257 4.56 2.03 -18.84
C GLU A 257 3.84 3.25 -19.39
N THR A 258 2.51 3.17 -19.50
CA THR A 258 1.65 4.27 -19.92
C THR A 258 1.83 5.53 -19.06
N LEU A 259 1.95 5.36 -17.73
CA LEU A 259 2.21 6.47 -16.81
C LEU A 259 3.62 7.04 -17.01
N VAL A 260 4.64 6.19 -17.11
CA VAL A 260 6.03 6.63 -17.26
C VAL A 260 6.24 7.38 -18.57
N ASP A 261 5.68 6.89 -19.67
CA ASP A 261 5.72 7.54 -20.98
C ASP A 261 5.09 8.93 -20.88
N ALA A 262 3.88 9.02 -20.28
CA ALA A 262 3.20 10.31 -20.10
C ALA A 262 3.97 11.29 -19.21
N VAL A 263 4.64 10.82 -18.15
CA VAL A 263 5.47 11.67 -17.29
C VAL A 263 6.76 12.10 -18.00
N THR A 264 7.36 11.24 -18.83
CA THR A 264 8.64 11.51 -19.52
C THR A 264 8.45 12.42 -20.73
N ASP A 265 7.41 12.19 -21.54
CA ASP A 265 7.06 13.01 -22.71
C ASP A 265 6.77 14.47 -22.36
N CYS A 266 6.45 14.75 -21.09
CA CYS A 266 6.23 16.10 -20.59
C CYS A 266 7.50 16.78 -20.06
N VAL A 267 8.60 16.04 -19.85
CA VAL A 267 9.86 16.56 -19.29
C VAL A 267 10.89 16.85 -20.40
N ASP A 268 10.84 16.16 -21.53
CA ASP A 268 11.71 16.41 -22.70
C ASP A 268 10.90 16.86 -23.92
N PRO A 269 10.84 18.17 -24.25
CA PRO A 269 10.52 18.56 -25.62
C PRO A 269 11.71 18.19 -26.49
N GLN A 270 11.52 17.30 -27.47
CA GLN A 270 12.48 17.09 -28.55
C GLN A 270 12.92 18.48 -29.09
N PRO A 271 14.22 18.81 -29.08
CA PRO A 271 14.70 19.99 -29.79
C PRO A 271 14.66 19.68 -31.29
N ASP A 272 13.80 20.37 -32.02
CA ASP A 272 13.87 20.49 -33.47
C ASP A 272 15.17 21.19 -33.92
#